data_AF-A0A833M3N8-F1
#
_entry.id   AF-A0A833M3N8-F1
#
_cell.length_a   1.000
_cell.length_b   1.000
_cell.length_c   1.000
_cell.angle_alpha   90.00
_cell.angle_beta   90.00
_cell.angle_gamma   90.00
#
_symmetry.space_group_name_H-M   'P 1'
#
loop_
_entity.id
_entity.type
_entity.pdbx_description
1 polymer ?
#
loop_
_entity_poly.entity_id
_entity_poly.type
_entity_poly.pdbx_seq_one_letter_code
_entity_poly.pdbx_strand_id
1 'polypeptide(L)' 'MLKLFGAIYVLAAPTIMGVLIVALLTMNRFDSIQILIAAVVGALLAVPAAALVTKQIAAPRRRA' A
#
# COMPACT_ATOMS: atom_id res chain seq x y z
N MET A 1 2.83 -0.15 18.89
CA MET A 1 2.07 0.14 17.65
C MET A 1 2.89 -0.06 16.38
N LEU A 2 4.22 0.15 16.37
CA LEU A 2 5.10 -0.10 15.21
C LEU A 2 5.00 -1.50 14.61
N LYS A 3 4.82 -2.56 15.44
CA LYS A 3 4.60 -3.93 14.94
C LYS A 3 3.32 -4.07 14.11
N LEU A 4 2.22 -3.46 14.55
CA LEU A 4 0.95 -3.49 13.81
C LEU A 4 1.02 -2.64 12.54
N PHE A 5 1.65 -1.46 12.64
CA PHE A 5 1.91 -0.59 11.49
C PHE A 5 2.78 -1.27 10.44
N GLY A 6 3.88 -1.90 10.84
CA GLY A 6 4.76 -2.65 9.97
C GLY A 6 4.07 -3.83 9.31
N ALA A 7 3.26 -4.59 10.06
CA ALA A 7 2.50 -5.70 9.50
C ALA A 7 1.51 -5.25 8.41
N ILE A 8 0.79 -4.15 8.64
CA ILE A 8 -0.14 -3.61 7.64
C ILE A 8 0.63 -3.02 6.46
N TYR A 9 1.74 -2.34 6.69
CA TYR A 9 2.58 -1.77 5.64
C TYR A 9 3.13 -2.84 4.70
N VAL A 10 3.67 -3.94 5.23
CA VAL A 10 4.19 -5.07 4.43
C VAL A 10 3.10 -5.71 3.56
N LEU A 11 1.84 -5.59 3.93
CA LEU A 11 0.71 -6.14 3.18
C LEU A 11 0.15 -5.12 2.17
N ALA A 12 0.02 -3.85 2.57
CA ALA A 12 -0.50 -2.76 1.74
C ALA A 12 0.47 -2.33 0.63
N ALA A 13 1.78 -2.34 0.89
CA ALA A 13 2.79 -1.94 -0.09
C ALA A 13 2.81 -2.81 -1.35
N PRO A 14 2.96 -4.16 -1.27
CA PRO A 14 3.00 -5.01 -2.46
C PRO A 14 1.65 -5.09 -3.16
N THR A 15 0.52 -4.97 -2.45
CA THR A 15 -0.81 -4.98 -3.07
C THR A 15 -1.05 -3.74 -3.91
N ILE A 16 -0.76 -2.54 -3.39
CA ILE A 16 -0.91 -1.29 -4.15
C ILE A 16 0.08 -1.26 -5.34
N MET A 17 1.35 -1.63 -5.10
CA MET A 17 2.35 -1.76 -6.17
C MET A 17 1.88 -2.72 -7.27
N GLY A 18 1.42 -3.92 -6.89
CA GLY A 18 0.97 -4.93 -7.83
C GLY A 18 -0.21 -4.46 -8.69
N VAL A 19 -1.20 -3.80 -8.08
CA VAL A 19 -2.34 -3.24 -8.81
C VAL A 19 -1.90 -2.20 -9.84
N LEU A 20 -0.99 -1.29 -9.47
CA LEU A 20 -0.48 -0.27 -10.40
C LEU A 20 0.31 -0.88 -11.55
N ILE A 21 1.14 -1.89 -11.27
CA ILE A 21 1.91 -2.60 -12.29
C ILE A 21 0.96 -3.33 -13.25
N VAL A 22 -0.02 -4.08 -12.74
CA VAL A 22 -1.01 -4.78 -13.57
C VAL A 22 -1.79 -3.78 -14.43
N ALA A 23 -2.18 -2.64 -13.88
CA ALA A 23 -2.85 -1.58 -14.64
C ALA A 23 -1.98 -1.04 -15.79
N LEU A 24 -0.69 -0.77 -15.55
CA LEU A 24 0.24 -0.33 -16.60
C LEU A 24 0.43 -1.38 -17.69
N LEU A 25 0.59 -2.64 -17.30
CA LEU A 25 0.73 -3.75 -18.25
C LEU A 25 -0.54 -3.93 -19.08
N THR A 26 -1.71 -3.70 -18.49
CA THR A 26 -3.02 -3.75 -19.20
C THR A 26 -3.13 -2.64 -20.25
N MET A 27 -2.47 -1.50 -20.05
CA MET A 27 -2.38 -0.40 -21.02
C MET A 27 -1.27 -0.61 -22.08
N ASN A 28 -0.71 -1.82 -22.18
CA ASN A 28 0.39 -2.16 -23.11
C ASN A 28 1.67 -1.33 -22.85
N ARG A 29 1.87 -0.85 -21.61
CA ARG A 29 3.06 -0.08 -21.20
C ARG A 29 4.07 -1.00 -20.51
N PHE A 30 5.03 -1.52 -21.28
CA PHE A 30 6.12 -2.39 -20.80
C PHE A 30 7.42 -1.65 -20.46
N ASP A 31 7.36 -0.32 -20.36
CA ASP A 31 8.53 0.50 -20.07
C ASP A 31 9.00 0.28 -18.63
N SER A 32 10.26 -0.11 -18.48
CA SER A 32 10.88 -0.41 -17.18
C SER A 32 10.85 0.80 -16.24
N ILE A 33 10.93 2.02 -16.78
CA ILE A 33 10.84 3.25 -15.98
C ILE A 33 9.44 3.44 -15.43
N GLN A 34 8.40 3.16 -16.22
CA GLN A 34 7.01 3.31 -15.79
C GLN A 34 6.65 2.29 -14.69
N ILE A 35 7.16 1.06 -14.81
CA ILE A 35 7.00 0.01 -13.79
C ILE A 35 7.69 0.42 -12.47
N LEU A 36 8.92 0.97 -12.57
CA LEU A 36 9.64 1.47 -11.39
C LEU A 36 8.88 2.62 -10.71
N ILE A 37 8.34 3.56 -11.49
CA ILE A 37 7.53 4.66 -10.95
C ILE A 37 6.29 4.10 -10.25
N ALA A 38 5.57 3.16 -10.84
CA ALA A 38 4.42 2.51 -10.21
C ALA A 38 4.77 1.82 -8.88
N ALA A 39 5.91 1.14 -8.81
CA ALA A 39 6.38 0.50 -7.60
C ALA A 39 6.69 1.52 -6.49
N VAL A 40 7.39 2.61 -6.83
CA VAL A 40 7.72 3.68 -5.88
C VAL A 40 6.45 4.39 -5.41
N VAL A 41 5.51 4.69 -6.32
CA VAL A 41 4.22 5.29 -5.97
C VAL A 41 3.42 4.38 -5.03
N GLY A 42 3.39 3.07 -5.31
CA GLY A 42 2.72 2.10 -4.45
C GLY A 42 3.33 2.03 -3.04
N ALA A 43 4.65 2.05 -2.93
CA ALA A 43 5.35 2.05 -1.65
C ALA A 43 5.11 3.33 -0.84
N LEU A 44 5.02 4.49 -1.51
CA LEU A 44 4.71 5.78 -0.88
C LEU A 44 3.26 5.84 -0.40
N LEU A 45 2.29 5.38 -1.20
CA LEU A 45 0.88 5.35 -0.84
C LEU A 45 0.55 4.33 0.26
N ALA A 46 1.37 3.30 0.42
CA ALA A 46 1.23 2.34 1.51
C ALA A 46 1.49 2.93 2.90
N VAL A 47 2.29 4.00 3.01
CA VAL A 47 2.57 4.66 4.29
C VAL A 47 1.31 5.31 4.90
N PRO A 48 0.58 6.21 4.20
CA PRO A 48 -0.67 6.76 4.73
C PRO A 48 -1.75 5.67 4.86
N ALA A 49 -1.81 4.69 3.97
CA ALA A 49 -2.75 3.57 4.09
C ALA A 49 -2.52 2.78 5.39
N ALA A 50 -1.27 2.40 5.70
CA ALA A 50 -0.94 1.72 6.94
C ALA A 50 -1.26 2.57 8.18
N ALA A 51 -1.10 3.90 8.11
CA ALA A 51 -1.44 4.80 9.20
C ALA A 51 -2.95 4.88 9.45
N LEU A 52 -3.76 4.88 8.38
CA LEU A 52 -5.21 4.90 8.49
C LEU A 52 -5.76 3.60 9.10
N VAL A 53 -5.30 2.45 8.60
CA VAL A 53 -5.80 1.16 9.08
C VAL A 53 -5.33 0.89 10.52
N THR A 54 -4.08 1.24 10.86
CA THR A 54 -3.63 1.14 12.26
C THR A 54 -4.46 2.01 13.20
N LYS A 55 -4.82 3.24 12.80
CA LYS A 55 -5.69 4.12 13.58
C LYS A 55 -7.10 3.53 13.74
N GLN A 56 -7.66 2.90 12.70
CA GLN A 56 -8.97 2.25 12.79
C GLN A 56 -8.96 1.05 13.74
N ILE A 57 -7.87 0.27 13.75
CA ILE A 57 -7.74 -0.89 14.65
C ILE A 57 -7.42 -0.45 16.08
N ALA A 58 -6.61 0.61 16.25
CA ALA A 58 -6.24 1.15 17.56
C ALA A 58 -7.32 2.07 18.17
N ALA A 59 -8.30 2.52 17.38
CA ALA A 59 -9.44 3.25 17.90
C ALA A 59 -10.15 2.36 18.94
N PRO A 60 -10.26 2.81 20.20
CA PRO A 60 -10.82 1.98 21.26
C PRO A 60 -12.24 1.60 20.85
N ARG A 61 -12.44 0.30 20.61
CA ARG A 61 -13.76 -0.31 20.52
C ARG A 61 -14.42 -0.05 21.88
N ARG A 62 -15.16 1.06 22.00
CA ARG A 62 -16.12 1.28 23.09
C ARG A 62 -17.07 0.09 23.02
N ARG A 63 -16.76 -0.96 23.78
CA ARG A 63 -17.69 -2.03 24.09
C ARG A 63 -18.76 -1.36 24.95
N ALA A 64 -19.90 -1.08 24.34
CA ALA A 64 -21.17 -0.98 25.03
C ALA A 64 -21.67 -2.40 25.32
#